data_AF-A0A4P9XHR1-F1
#
_entry.id   AF-A0A4P9XHR1-F1
#
_cell.length_a   1.000
_cell.length_b   1.000
_cell.length_c   1.000
_cell.angle_alpha   90.00
_cell.angle_beta   90.00
_cell.angle_gamma   90.00
#
_symmetry.space_group_name_H-M   'P 1'
#
loop_
_entity.id
_entity.type
_entity.pdbx_description
1 polymer ?
#
loop_
_entity_poly.entity_id
_entity_poly.type
_entity_poly.pdbx_seq_one_letter_code
_entity_poly.pdbx_strand_id
1 'polypeptide(L)'
;GTLPFTLCDSNAKYAISPEEIRLNPYPVVSSRPLQVTLTGELKTTLEQGAFTRVTASFGLFKQSMDLDVCAEAAKSNMTCPIAPGRHALTQTVDVP
;
A
#
# COMPACT_ATOMS: atom_id res chain seq x y z
N GLY A 1 -8.49 -11.91 4.06
CA GLY A 1 -7.37 -12.88 4.18
C GLY A 1 -6.07 -12.13 4.19
N THR A 2 -5.05 -12.65 4.85
CA THR A 2 -3.72 -12.02 4.92
C THR A 2 -2.84 -12.55 3.78
N LEU A 3 -2.16 -11.65 3.08
CA LEU A 3 -1.24 -12.00 2.00
C LEU A 3 0.19 -12.13 2.52
N PRO A 4 0.95 -13.12 2.04
CA PRO A 4 2.40 -13.12 2.21
C PRO A 4 3.01 -12.00 1.36
N PHE A 5 4.05 -11.36 1.88
CA PHE A 5 4.87 -10.41 1.13
C PHE A 5 6.34 -10.61 1.50
N THR A 6 7.22 -10.11 0.63
CA THR A 6 8.66 -10.07 0.89
C THR A 6 9.20 -8.71 0.47
N LEU A 7 10.21 -8.23 1.17
CA LEU A 7 10.94 -7.03 0.78
C LEU A 7 11.91 -7.39 -0.35
N CYS A 8 11.85 -6.64 -1.45
CA CYS A 8 12.62 -6.96 -2.66
C CYS A 8 14.14 -6.87 -2.43
N ASP A 9 14.58 -5.88 -1.66
CA ASP A 9 15.99 -5.71 -1.27
C ASP A 9 16.10 -5.75 0.26
N SER A 10 16.71 -6.80 0.82
CA SER A 10 16.88 -6.95 2.27
C SER A 10 17.93 -6.03 2.88
N ASN A 11 18.78 -5.40 2.06
CA ASN A 11 19.83 -4.50 2.52
C ASN A 11 19.43 -3.02 2.42
N ALA A 12 18.32 -2.72 1.74
CA ALA A 12 17.80 -1.36 1.63
C ALA A 12 17.28 -0.84 2.98
N LYS A 13 17.52 0.45 3.23
CA LYS A 13 16.90 1.16 4.36
C LYS A 13 15.53 1.67 3.94
N TYR A 14 14.48 0.95 4.31
CA TYR A 14 13.10 1.39 4.09
C TYR A 14 12.63 2.37 5.18
N ALA A 15 11.93 3.42 4.76
CA ALA A 15 11.23 4.35 5.66
C ALA A 15 9.99 3.72 6.33
N ILE A 16 9.52 2.57 5.82
CA ILE A 16 8.38 1.81 6.35
C ILE A 16 8.83 0.39 6.71
N SER A 17 8.26 -0.13 7.79
CA SER A 17 8.32 -1.53 8.19
C SER A 17 6.92 -2.15 8.04
N PRO A 18 6.60 -2.78 6.90
CA PRO A 18 5.30 -3.41 6.71
C PRO A 18 5.16 -4.62 7.64
N GLU A 19 4.00 -4.75 8.27
CA GLU A 19 3.66 -5.84 9.19
C GLU A 19 2.67 -6.81 8.55
N GLU A 20 1.62 -6.27 7.91
CA GLU A 20 0.52 -7.07 7.40
C GLU A 20 -0.13 -6.44 6.17
N ILE A 21 -0.50 -7.29 5.21
CA ILE A 21 -1.38 -6.92 4.09
C ILE A 21 -2.64 -7.80 4.16
N ARG A 22 -3.80 -7.19 4.32
CA ARG A 22 -5.10 -7.87 4.35
C ARG A 22 -5.95 -7.49 3.15
N LEU A 23 -6.60 -8.50 2.58
CA LEU A 23 -7.58 -8.36 1.51
C LEU A 23 -9.00 -8.69 2.00
N ASN A 24 -9.98 -7.94 1.52
CA ASN A 24 -11.40 -8.22 1.74
C ASN A 24 -12.24 -7.83 0.51
N PRO A 25 -12.95 -8.77 -0.16
CA PRO A 25 -13.06 -10.18 0.16
C PRO A 25 -11.78 -10.97 -0.17
N TYR A 26 -11.64 -12.15 0.46
CA TYR A 26 -10.55 -13.09 0.17
C TYR A 26 -11.09 -14.53 0.19
N PRO A 27 -10.90 -15.34 -0.88
CA PRO A 27 -10.21 -15.03 -2.15
C PRO A 27 -10.84 -13.85 -2.92
N VAL A 28 -10.03 -13.16 -3.73
CA VAL A 28 -10.48 -12.00 -4.51
C VAL A 28 -11.57 -12.43 -5.49
N VAL A 29 -12.65 -11.64 -5.59
CA VAL A 29 -13.76 -11.88 -6.49
C VAL A 29 -13.76 -10.78 -7.55
N SER A 30 -13.75 -11.15 -8.83
CA SER A 30 -13.84 -10.19 -9.94
C SER A 30 -15.15 -9.40 -9.85
N SER A 31 -15.19 -8.21 -10.45
CA SER A 31 -16.37 -7.32 -10.48
C SER A 31 -16.94 -6.93 -9.10
N ARG A 32 -16.13 -7.02 -8.04
CA ARG A 32 -16.45 -6.50 -6.71
C ARG A 32 -15.33 -5.59 -6.21
N PRO A 33 -15.67 -4.51 -5.46
CA PRO A 33 -14.65 -3.70 -4.80
C PRO A 33 -13.81 -4.56 -3.85
N LEU A 34 -12.49 -4.47 -4.00
CA LEU A 34 -11.51 -5.11 -3.15
C LEU A 34 -10.95 -4.09 -2.17
N GLN A 35 -11.16 -4.32 -0.87
CA GLN A 35 -10.47 -3.57 0.17
C GLN A 35 -9.10 -4.19 0.44
N VAL A 36 -8.08 -3.35 0.38
CA VAL A 36 -6.69 -3.66 0.71
C VAL A 36 -6.31 -2.86 1.93
N THR A 37 -6.01 -3.52 3.04
CA THR A 37 -5.51 -2.89 4.26
C THR A 37 -4.04 -3.23 4.45
N LEU A 38 -3.18 -2.21 4.48
CA LEU A 38 -1.77 -2.31 4.82
C LEU A 38 -1.56 -1.79 6.24
N THR A 39 -0.95 -2.61 7.09
CA THR A 39 -0.51 -2.23 8.43
C THR A 39 1.01 -2.22 8.48
N GLY A 40 1.60 -1.19 9.07
CA GLY A 40 3.05 -1.11 9.25
C GLY A 40 3.48 0.10 10.06
N GLU A 41 4.79 0.18 10.31
CA GLU A 41 5.41 1.25 11.07
C GLU A 41 6.22 2.18 10.17
N LEU A 42 5.92 3.48 10.21
CA LEU A 42 6.77 4.51 9.61
C LEU A 42 7.92 4.83 10.57
N LYS A 43 9.15 4.70 10.09
CA LYS A 43 10.38 4.98 10.84
C LYS A 43 10.77 6.47 10.79
N THR A 44 10.30 7.17 9.77
CA THR A 44 10.59 8.59 9.53
C THR A 44 9.30 9.31 9.12
N THR A 45 9.26 10.61 9.36
CA THR A 45 8.15 11.45 8.90
C THR A 45 8.06 11.38 7.38
N LEU A 46 6.84 11.20 6.87
CA LEU A 46 6.57 11.23 5.43
C LEU A 46 6.07 12.62 5.05
N GLU A 47 6.88 13.34 4.28
CA GLU A 47 6.61 14.73 3.88
C GLU A 47 5.79 14.82 2.59
N GLN A 48 5.30 16.03 2.29
CA GLN A 48 4.58 16.32 1.06
C GLN A 48 5.44 16.02 -0.16
N GLY A 49 4.85 15.41 -1.19
CA GLY A 49 5.57 15.05 -2.42
C GLY A 49 6.30 13.70 -2.35
N ALA A 50 5.97 12.86 -1.37
CA ALA A 50 6.35 11.46 -1.39
C ALA A 50 5.58 10.69 -2.49
N PHE A 51 6.29 10.01 -3.38
CA PHE A 51 5.71 9.20 -4.46
C PHE A 51 6.11 7.74 -4.33
N THR A 52 5.27 6.85 -4.85
CA THR A 52 5.54 5.42 -4.95
C THR A 52 5.16 4.89 -6.32
N ARG A 53 5.88 3.86 -6.78
CA ARG A 53 5.56 3.13 -8.01
C ARG A 53 5.01 1.76 -7.66
N VAL A 54 3.78 1.49 -8.08
CA VAL A 54 3.15 0.18 -7.93
C VAL A 54 3.16 -0.51 -9.28
N THR A 55 3.61 -1.77 -9.32
CA THR A 55 3.55 -2.60 -10.54
C THR A 55 2.70 -3.83 -10.27
N ALA A 56 1.54 -3.92 -10.92
CA ALA A 56 0.67 -5.08 -10.89
C ALA A 56 1.02 -6.01 -12.06
N SER A 57 1.14 -7.31 -11.79
CA SER A 57 1.42 -8.33 -12.81
C SER A 57 0.26 -9.33 -12.87
N PHE A 58 -0.34 -9.50 -14.04
CA PHE A 58 -1.43 -10.44 -14.31
C PHE A 58 -0.99 -11.38 -15.44
N GLY A 59 -0.37 -12.51 -15.07
CA GLY A 59 0.25 -13.42 -16.03
C GLY A 59 1.41 -12.75 -16.78
N LEU A 60 1.27 -12.58 -18.10
CA LEU A 60 2.26 -11.90 -18.95
C LEU A 60 2.10 -10.37 -18.97
N PHE A 61 0.97 -9.84 -18.51
CA PHE A 61 0.71 -8.41 -18.51
C PHE A 61 1.29 -7.77 -17.24
N LYS A 62 1.93 -6.63 -17.41
CA LYS A 62 2.41 -5.79 -16.30
C LYS A 62 1.89 -4.38 -16.48
N GLN A 63 1.36 -3.80 -15.42
CA GLN A 63 0.94 -2.41 -15.39
C GLN A 63 1.63 -1.70 -14.23
N SER A 64 2.40 -0.66 -14.55
CA SER A 64 3.02 0.20 -13.55
C SER A 64 2.24 1.51 -13.44
N MET A 65 2.08 2.00 -12.21
CA MET A 65 1.45 3.27 -11.91
C MET A 65 2.28 4.01 -10.86
N ASP A 66 2.47 5.31 -11.06
CA ASP A 66 3.08 6.19 -10.07
C ASP A 66 1.96 6.87 -9.28
N LEU A 67 2.04 6.82 -7.95
CA LEU A 67 1.03 7.31 -7.02
C LEU A 67 1.67 8.30 -6.04
N ASP A 68 1.00 9.41 -5.79
CA ASP A 68 1.36 10.33 -4.70
C ASP A 68 0.86 9.74 -3.37
N VAL A 69 1.80 9.41 -2.49
CA VAL A 69 1.49 8.75 -1.22
C VAL A 69 0.63 9.66 -0.33
N CYS A 70 0.88 10.97 -0.34
CA CYS A 70 0.11 11.92 0.45
C CYS A 70 -1.31 12.07 -0.09
N ALA A 71 -1.48 12.11 -1.41
CA ALA A 71 -2.81 12.19 -2.02
C ALA A 71 -3.64 10.91 -1.76
N GLU A 72 -3.00 9.74 -1.83
CA GLU A 72 -3.68 8.47 -1.54
C GLU A 72 -3.98 8.31 -0.04
N ALA A 73 -3.05 8.70 0.84
CA ALA A 73 -3.25 8.67 2.28
C ALA A 73 -4.38 9.60 2.74
N ALA A 74 -4.56 10.75 2.08
CA ALA A 74 -5.64 11.68 2.38
C ALA A 74 -7.04 11.05 2.18
N LYS A 75 -7.19 10.10 1.25
CA LYS A 75 -8.44 9.33 1.06
C LYS A 75 -8.77 8.44 2.27
N SER A 76 -7.79 8.16 3.12
CA SER A 76 -7.93 7.40 4.36
C SER A 76 -7.80 8.28 5.61
N ASN A 77 -8.10 9.59 5.52
CA ASN A 77 -7.99 10.57 6.60
C ASN A 77 -6.57 10.73 7.18
N MET A 78 -5.54 10.43 6.41
CA MET A 78 -4.14 10.67 6.78
C MET A 78 -3.59 11.83 5.96
N THR A 79 -3.36 12.99 6.59
CA THR A 79 -2.79 14.16 5.93
C THR A 79 -1.30 14.26 6.18
N CYS A 80 -0.53 14.56 5.12
CA CYS A 80 0.88 14.88 5.26
C CYS A 80 1.09 16.21 6.01
N PRO A 81 2.19 16.37 6.77
CA PRO A 81 3.21 15.36 7.05
C PRO A 81 2.71 14.25 7.99
N ILE A 82 3.01 12.99 7.65
CA ILE A 82 2.60 11.82 8.45
C ILE A 82 3.73 11.49 9.43
N ALA A 83 3.45 11.53 10.73
CA ALA A 83 4.42 11.27 11.78
C ALA A 83 4.87 9.79 11.81
N PRO A 84 6.08 9.51 12.33
CA PRO A 84 6.52 8.15 12.63
C PRO A 84 5.54 7.41 13.55
N GLY A 85 5.53 6.09 13.45
CA GLY A 85 4.69 5.22 14.26
C GLY A 85 3.86 4.25 13.43
N ARG A 86 3.00 3.51 14.12
CA ARG A 86 2.19 2.45 13.52
C ARG A 86 0.94 3.02 12.86
N HIS A 87 0.74 2.69 11.59
CA HIS A 87 -0.38 3.15 10.78
C HIS A 87 -1.07 1.98 10.09
N ALA A 88 -2.36 2.16 9.83
CA ALA A 88 -3.15 1.25 9.01
C ALA A 88 -3.82 2.04 7.89
N LEU A 89 -3.46 1.73 6.64
CA LEU A 89 -4.02 2.34 5.45
C LEU A 89 -5.00 1.35 4.81
N THR A 90 -6.23 1.78 4.55
CA THR A 90 -7.20 0.96 3.80
C THR A 90 -7.57 1.67 2.51
N GLN A 91 -7.36 0.98 1.39
CA GLN A 91 -7.70 1.44 0.05
C GLN A 91 -8.73 0.50 -0.57
N THR A 92 -9.63 1.04 -1.38
CA THR A 92 -10.60 0.25 -2.14
C THR A 92 -10.20 0.30 -3.62
N VAL A 93 -10.05 -0.87 -4.24
CA VAL A 93 -9.66 -1.03 -5.63
C VAL A 93 -10.74 -1.81 -6.36
N ASP A 94 -11.15 -1.33 -7.53
CA ASP A 94 -12.05 -2.08 -8.40
C ASP A 94 -11.27 -3.15 -9.16
N VAL A 95 -11.66 -4.41 -8.98
CA VAL A 95 -11.08 -5.54 -9.70
C VAL A 95 -11.93 -5.78 -10.96
N PRO A 96 -11.36 -5.58 -12.17
CA PRO A 96 -12.09 -5.80 -13.42
C PRO A 96 -12.53 -7.26 -13.61
#